data_AF-A0AA49GLL9-F1
#
_entry.id   AF-A0AA49GLL9-F1
#
_cell.length_a   1.000
_cell.length_b   1.000
_cell.length_c   1.000
_cell.angle_alpha   90.00
_cell.angle_beta   90.00
_cell.angle_gamma   90.00
#
_symmetry.space_group_name_H-M   'P 1'
#
loop_
_entity.id
_entity.type
_entity.pdbx_description
1 polymer ?
#
loop_
_entity_poly.entity_id
_entity_poly.type
_entity_poly.pdbx_seq_one_letter_code
_entity_poly.pdbx_strand_id
1 'polypeptide(L)' 'MKKLLTFVTILMISACGLVEVCVVCTELNTGIEEDYCGSPDQVQEWEDDLEETGNQYGQDWSCVGS' A
#
# COMPACT_ATOMS: atom_id res chain seq x y z
N MET A 1 12.99 -16.52 -47.31
CA MET A 1 12.30 -15.30 -46.84
C MET A 1 11.89 -15.51 -45.38
N LYS A 2 12.73 -15.02 -44.45
CA LYS A 2 12.60 -15.18 -42.99
C LYS A 2 11.73 -14.02 -42.45
N LYS A 3 10.41 -14.14 -42.46
CA LYS A 3 9.52 -13.12 -41.85
C LYS A 3 8.26 -13.75 -41.24
N LEU A 4 8.40 -14.84 -40.49
CA LEU A 4 7.25 -15.50 -39.87
C LEU A 4 7.39 -15.77 -38.36
N LEU A 5 8.33 -15.10 -37.68
CA LEU A 5 8.69 -15.44 -36.30
C LEU A 5 8.72 -14.23 -35.35
N THR A 6 8.06 -13.13 -35.70
CA THR A 6 8.09 -11.88 -34.91
C THR A 6 6.73 -11.53 -34.28
N PHE A 7 5.80 -12.48 -34.15
CA PHE A 7 4.43 -12.20 -33.70
C PHE A 7 3.98 -12.91 -32.40
N VAL A 8 4.87 -13.60 -31.67
CA VAL A 8 4.45 -14.44 -30.52
C VAL A 8 5.05 -14.01 -29.16
N THR A 9 5.87 -12.96 -29.09
CA THR A 9 6.66 -12.67 -27.87
C THR A 9 6.25 -11.43 -27.06
N ILE A 10 5.06 -10.86 -27.25
CA ILE A 10 4.60 -9.72 -26.43
C ILE A 10 3.25 -10.03 -25.77
N LEU A 11 3.22 -11.10 -24.98
CA LEU A 11 2.04 -11.48 -24.18
C LEU A 11 2.48 -12.10 -22.85
N MET A 12 3.40 -11.42 -22.14
CA MET A 12 4.01 -11.85 -20.88
C MET A 12 4.19 -10.69 -19.89
N ILE A 13 3.23 -9.75 -19.80
CA ILE A 13 3.26 -8.68 -18.77
C ILE A 13 1.90 -8.54 -18.07
N SER A 14 1.22 -9.64 -17.76
CA SER A 14 -0.07 -9.62 -17.06
C SER A 14 -0.02 -10.25 -15.67
N ALA A 15 1.11 -10.16 -14.98
CA ALA A 15 1.25 -10.67 -13.61
C ALA A 15 2.18 -9.79 -12.75
N CYS A 16 2.06 -8.46 -12.86
CA CYS A 16 2.26 -7.65 -11.64
C CYS A 16 0.97 -7.83 -10.85
N GLY A 17 0.90 -8.89 -10.04
CA GLY A 17 -0.20 -9.04 -9.10
C GLY A 17 -0.26 -7.79 -8.25
N LEU A 18 -1.46 -7.24 -8.08
CA LEU A 18 -1.72 -6.20 -7.09
C LEU A 18 -1.28 -6.81 -5.74
N VAL A 19 -0.11 -6.41 -5.24
CA VAL A 19 0.34 -6.83 -3.92
C VAL A 19 -0.48 -6.01 -2.95
N GLU A 20 -1.37 -6.65 -2.21
CA GLU A 20 -2.07 -6.02 -1.11
C GLU A 20 -1.23 -6.20 0.15
N VAL A 21 -0.99 -5.10 0.86
CA VAL A 21 -0.32 -5.08 2.17
C VAL A 21 -1.29 -4.49 3.18
N CYS A 22 -1.24 -4.99 4.41
CA CYS A 22 -2.09 -4.55 5.51
C CYS A 22 -1.22 -4.01 6.65
N VAL A 23 -1.68 -2.92 7.24
CA VAL A 23 -1.07 -2.31 8.41
C VAL A 23 -2.12 -2.12 9.50
N VAL A 24 -1.67 -2.19 10.76
CA VAL A 24 -2.45 -1.77 11.92
C VAL A 24 -1.74 -0.60 12.57
N CYS A 25 -2.45 0.52 12.72
CA CYS A 25 -1.99 1.72 13.41
C CYS A 25 -2.72 1.86 14.74
N THR A 26 -1.97 2.13 15.81
CA THR A 26 -2.50 2.34 17.16
C THR A 26 -2.22 3.77 17.60
N GLU A 27 -3.25 4.50 18.03
CA GLU A 27 -3.07 5.82 18.65
C GLU A 27 -2.53 5.66 20.07
N LEU A 28 -1.38 6.27 20.35
CA LEU A 28 -0.57 5.98 21.54
C LEU A 28 -1.18 6.47 22.86
N ASN A 29 -2.07 7.47 22.84
CA ASN A 29 -2.68 8.02 24.05
C ASN A 29 -3.96 7.29 24.47
N THR A 30 -4.70 6.77 23.50
CA THR A 30 -6.04 6.18 23.67
C THR A 30 -6.04 4.66 23.47
N GLY A 31 -5.07 4.12 22.74
CA GLY A 31 -5.01 2.72 22.35
C GLY A 31 -6.05 2.34 21.29
N ILE A 32 -6.64 3.31 20.59
CA ILE A 32 -7.53 3.06 19.46
C ILE A 32 -6.70 2.46 18.33
N GLU A 33 -7.22 1.40 17.72
CA GLU A 33 -6.59 0.73 16.58
C GLU A 33 -7.39 1.00 15.31
N GLU A 34 -6.69 1.28 14.22
CA GLU A 34 -7.23 1.36 12.87
C GLU A 34 -6.40 0.45 11.95
N ASP A 35 -7.08 -0.31 11.10
CA ASP A 35 -6.47 -1.18 10.10
C ASP A 35 -6.79 -0.72 8.68
N TYR A 36 -5.79 -0.83 7.80
CA TYR A 36 -5.95 -0.51 6.39
C TYR A 36 -5.17 -1.50 5.53
N CYS A 37 -5.82 -1.97 4.46
CA CYS A 37 -5.24 -2.85 3.46
C CYS A 37 -5.38 -2.22 2.07
N GLY A 38 -4.30 -2.21 1.31
CA GLY A 38 -4.26 -1.62 -0.03
C GLY A 38 -2.99 -1.97 -0.78
N SER A 39 -2.77 -1.34 -1.93
CA SER A 39 -1.43 -1.39 -2.54
C SER A 39 -0.41 -0.72 -1.61
N PRO A 40 0.90 -1.03 -1.73
CA PRO A 40 1.92 -0.39 -0.90
C PRO A 40 1.86 1.14 -0.93
N ASP A 41 1.59 1.72 -2.10
CA ASP A 41 1.47 3.17 -2.27
C ASP A 41 0.23 3.71 -1.54
N GLN A 42 -0.91 3.00 -1.59
CA GLN A 42 -2.13 3.40 -0.88
C GLN A 42 -1.95 3.30 0.64
N VAL A 43 -1.26 2.27 1.12
CA VAL A 43 -0.97 2.10 2.54
C VAL A 43 -0.06 3.23 3.02
N GLN A 44 0.99 3.56 2.27
CA GLN A 44 1.86 4.68 2.62
C GLN A 44 1.10 6.02 2.63
N GLU A 45 0.27 6.29 1.61
CA GLU A 45 -0.54 7.51 1.54
C GLU A 45 -1.49 7.62 2.76
N TRP A 46 -2.09 6.51 3.16
CA TRP A 46 -2.96 6.47 4.34
C TRP A 46 -2.19 6.67 5.66
N GLU A 47 -1.01 6.07 5.82
CA GLU A 47 -0.14 6.31 6.99
C GLU A 47 0.29 7.78 7.10
N ASP A 48 0.66 8.38 5.97
CA ASP A 48 1.06 9.80 5.89
C ASP A 48 -0.12 10.73 6.25
N ASP A 49 -1.32 10.44 5.74
CA ASP A 49 -2.55 11.16 6.09
C ASP A 49 -2.89 11.03 7.59
N LEU A 50 -2.67 9.86 8.18
CA LEU A 50 -2.86 9.61 9.61
C LEU A 50 -1.89 10.43 10.45
N GLU A 51 -0.62 10.51 10.05
CA GLU A 51 0.38 11.33 10.71
C GLU A 51 0.04 12.82 10.60
N GLU A 52 -0.33 13.31 9.41
CA GLU A 52 -0.71 14.70 9.21
C GLU A 52 -1.94 15.08 10.04
N THR A 53 -3.00 14.29 9.94
CA THR A 53 -4.25 14.54 10.66
C THR A 53 -4.04 14.37 12.17
N GLY A 54 -3.28 13.36 12.58
CA GLY A 54 -2.94 13.13 13.97
C GLY A 54 -2.22 14.33 14.59
N ASN A 55 -1.21 14.87 13.89
CA ASN A 55 -0.50 16.07 14.31
C ASN A 55 -1.43 17.28 14.49
N GLN A 56 -2.47 17.43 13.66
CA GLN A 56 -3.46 18.51 13.80
C GLN A 56 -4.33 18.38 15.05
N TYR A 57 -4.64 17.14 15.48
CA TYR A 57 -5.49 16.86 16.63
C TYR A 57 -4.72 16.45 17.90
N GLY A 58 -3.39 16.45 17.86
CA GLY A 58 -2.53 16.04 18.97
C GLY A 58 -2.57 14.53 19.24
N GLN A 59 -2.86 13.75 18.22
CA GLN A 59 -2.79 12.29 18.23
C GLN A 59 -1.43 11.83 17.71
N ASP A 60 -0.92 10.73 18.25
CA ASP A 60 0.34 10.13 17.83
C ASP A 60 0.07 8.67 17.48
N TRP A 61 0.40 8.26 16.25
CA TRP A 61 0.02 6.97 15.70
C TRP A 61 1.27 6.11 15.47
N SER A 62 1.20 4.84 15.89
CA SER A 62 2.25 3.85 15.65
C SER A 62 1.73 2.73 14.76
N CYS A 63 2.30 2.61 13.57
CA CYS A 63 1.89 1.65 12.55
C CYS A 63 2.86 0.46 12.48
N VAL A 64 2.32 -0.76 12.43
CA VAL A 64 3.10 -2.00 12.31
C VAL A 64 2.61 -2.80 11.12
N GLY A 65 3.44 -2.87 10.07
CA GLY A 65 3.13 -3.65 8.87
C GLY A 65 3.19 -5.16 9.12
N SER A 66 2.30 -5.92 8.45
CA SER A 66 2.22 -7.39 8.52
C SER A 66 2.68 -8.09 7.24
#